data_AF-A0A2N2S4S9-F1
#
_entry.id   AF-A0A2N2S4S9-F1
#
_cell.length_a   1.000
_cell.length_b   1.000
_cell.length_c   1.000
_cell.angle_alpha   90.00
_cell.angle_beta   90.00
_cell.angle_gamma   90.00
#
_symmetry.space_group_name_H-M   'P 1'
#
loop_
_entity.id
_entity.type
_entity.pdbx_description
1 polymer ?
#
loop_
_entity_poly.entity_id
_entity_poly.type
_entity_poly.pdbx_seq_one_letter_code
_entity_poly.pdbx_strand_id
1 'polypeptide(L)'
;MEMIKQILTAFRSGLPNDSKTAAAIDRGAGTEEIANCANEEQLHALAGALFEALEEQDHASGEDSDCRVTSQLASRLREFRSQMPAESATAQAIDRGATIEEISEAAQEEGLSSLTAMLFEAEQEAARTKG
;
A
#
# COMPACT_ATOMS: atom_id res chain seq x y z
N MET A 1 -8.27 -12.22 3.11
CA MET A 1 -8.69 -12.75 1.78
C MET A 1 -10.12 -13.29 1.71
N GLU A 2 -10.74 -13.80 2.78
CA GLU A 2 -12.11 -14.36 2.70
C GLU A 2 -13.20 -13.30 2.51
N MET A 3 -13.09 -12.14 3.17
CA MET A 3 -14.08 -11.04 3.07
C MET A 3 -14.29 -10.57 1.62
N ILE A 4 -13.20 -10.24 0.92
CA ILE A 4 -13.25 -9.84 -0.49
C ILE A 4 -13.84 -10.96 -1.37
N LYS A 5 -13.43 -12.22 -1.19
CA LYS A 5 -13.99 -13.35 -1.95
C LYS A 5 -15.48 -13.54 -1.70
N GLN A 6 -15.96 -13.32 -0.47
CA GLN A 6 -17.37 -13.38 -0.13
C GLN A 6 -18.17 -12.25 -0.82
N ILE A 7 -17.66 -11.02 -0.79
CA ILE A 7 -18.25 -9.87 -1.50
C ILE A 7 -18.34 -10.18 -3.00
N LEU A 8 -17.24 -10.61 -3.63
CA LEU A 8 -17.21 -10.95 -5.06
C LEU A 8 -18.20 -12.07 -5.41
N THR A 9 -18.31 -13.10 -4.58
CA THR A 9 -19.23 -14.23 -4.81
C THR A 9 -20.71 -13.80 -4.67
N ALA A 10 -21.00 -12.95 -3.67
CA ALA A 10 -22.33 -12.41 -3.44
C ALA A 10 -22.80 -11.55 -4.63
N PHE A 11 -21.94 -10.66 -5.13
CA PHE A 11 -22.27 -9.82 -6.27
C PHE A 11 -22.24 -10.58 -7.60
N ARG A 12 -21.35 -11.55 -7.80
CA ARG A 12 -21.32 -12.38 -9.01
C ARG A 12 -22.65 -13.09 -9.27
N SER A 13 -23.31 -13.54 -8.20
CA SER A 13 -24.62 -14.20 -8.25
C SER A 13 -25.77 -13.26 -8.65
N GLY A 14 -25.59 -11.94 -8.50
CA GLY A 14 -26.56 -10.91 -8.88
C GLY A 14 -26.26 -10.18 -10.19
N LEU A 15 -25.11 -10.45 -10.82
CA LEU A 15 -24.66 -9.76 -12.03
C LEU A 15 -25.08 -10.48 -13.32
N PRO A 16 -25.53 -9.74 -14.35
CA PRO A 16 -25.81 -10.32 -15.67
C PRO A 16 -24.52 -10.86 -16.32
N ASN A 17 -24.63 -11.94 -17.09
CA ASN A 17 -23.47 -12.59 -17.73
C ASN A 17 -22.74 -11.75 -18.79
N ASP A 18 -23.33 -10.62 -19.21
CA ASP A 18 -22.70 -9.67 -20.14
C ASP A 18 -21.87 -8.60 -19.41
N SER A 19 -21.90 -8.59 -18.07
CA SER A 19 -21.20 -7.60 -17.26
C SER A 19 -19.69 -7.81 -17.29
N LYS A 20 -18.94 -6.72 -17.52
CA LYS A 20 -17.47 -6.73 -17.50
C LYS A 20 -16.94 -7.11 -16.12
N THR A 21 -17.63 -6.67 -15.07
CA THR A 21 -17.32 -6.97 -13.68
C THR A 21 -17.48 -8.46 -13.39
N ALA A 22 -18.56 -9.08 -13.88
CA ALA A 22 -18.76 -10.52 -13.76
C ALA A 22 -17.63 -11.32 -14.45
N ALA A 23 -17.25 -10.92 -15.67
CA ALA A 23 -16.13 -11.52 -16.38
C ALA A 23 -14.79 -11.31 -15.66
N ALA A 24 -14.59 -10.15 -15.03
CA ALA A 24 -13.41 -9.86 -14.21
C ALA A 24 -13.32 -10.76 -12.98
N ILE A 25 -14.45 -11.03 -12.32
CA ILE A 25 -14.52 -11.96 -11.19
C ILE A 25 -14.22 -13.39 -11.64
N ASP A 26 -14.84 -13.85 -12.73
CA ASP A 26 -14.67 -15.22 -13.23
C ASP A 26 -13.23 -15.51 -13.69
N ARG A 27 -12.52 -14.50 -14.24
CA ARG A 27 -11.10 -14.64 -14.60
C ARG A 27 -10.15 -14.57 -13.40
N GLY A 28 -10.65 -14.29 -12.20
CA GLY A 28 -9.82 -14.08 -11.01
C GLY A 28 -8.95 -12.83 -11.10
N ALA A 29 -9.47 -11.75 -11.67
CA ALA A 29 -8.79 -10.47 -11.77
C ALA A 29 -8.41 -9.90 -10.39
N GLY A 30 -7.43 -9.00 -10.37
CA GLY A 30 -7.08 -8.26 -9.16
C GLY A 30 -8.25 -7.43 -8.64
N THR A 31 -8.33 -7.23 -7.32
CA THR A 31 -9.47 -6.55 -6.70
C THR A 31 -9.65 -5.12 -7.18
N GLU A 32 -8.56 -4.40 -7.42
CA GLU A 32 -8.57 -3.06 -8.05
C GLU A 32 -9.18 -3.09 -9.45
N GLU A 33 -8.84 -4.11 -10.24
CA GLU A 33 -9.36 -4.24 -11.61
C GLU A 33 -10.87 -4.54 -11.59
N ILE A 34 -11.32 -5.38 -10.66
CA ILE A 34 -12.75 -5.66 -10.45
C ILE A 34 -13.48 -4.40 -9.96
N ALA A 35 -12.91 -3.64 -9.03
CA ALA A 35 -13.48 -2.40 -8.52
C ALA A 35 -13.59 -1.34 -9.63
N ASN A 36 -12.60 -1.25 -10.52
CA ASN A 36 -12.64 -0.35 -11.67
C ASN A 36 -13.75 -0.73 -12.66
N CYS A 37 -13.87 -2.02 -13.00
CA CYS A 37 -14.98 -2.50 -13.84
C CYS A 37 -16.35 -2.24 -13.19
N ALA A 38 -16.46 -2.46 -11.88
CA ALA A 38 -17.68 -2.18 -11.12
C ALA A 38 -18.06 -0.69 -11.18
N ASN A 39 -17.07 0.20 -11.06
CA ASN A 39 -17.28 1.63 -11.16
C ASN A 39 -17.68 2.08 -12.58
N GLU A 40 -17.07 1.50 -13.62
CA GLU A 40 -17.45 1.73 -15.02
C GLU A 40 -18.90 1.30 -15.31
N GLU A 41 -19.37 0.24 -14.67
CA GLU A 41 -20.74 -0.26 -14.79
C GLU A 41 -21.72 0.38 -13.79
N GLN A 42 -21.30 1.43 -13.07
CA GLN A 42 -22.09 2.16 -12.05
C GLN A 42 -22.56 1.27 -10.89
N LEU A 43 -21.85 0.17 -10.62
CA LEU A 43 -22.05 -0.72 -9.49
C LEU A 43 -21.38 -0.13 -8.23
N HIS A 44 -21.80 1.07 -7.83
CA HIS A 44 -21.20 1.81 -6.72
C HIS A 44 -21.24 1.02 -5.40
N ALA A 45 -22.25 0.17 -5.20
CA ALA A 45 -22.35 -0.70 -4.03
C ALA A 45 -21.23 -1.76 -3.98
N LEU A 46 -20.88 -2.35 -5.12
CA LEU A 46 -19.78 -3.32 -5.21
C LEU A 46 -18.43 -2.63 -5.12
N ALA A 47 -18.24 -1.53 -5.87
CA ALA A 47 -17.00 -0.76 -5.82
C ALA A 47 -16.73 -0.28 -4.39
N GLY A 48 -17.73 0.31 -3.72
CA GLY A 48 -17.64 0.76 -2.33
C GLY A 48 -17.31 -0.38 -1.36
N ALA A 49 -18.01 -1.52 -1.44
CA ALA A 49 -17.72 -2.67 -0.57
C ALA A 49 -16.32 -3.26 -0.81
N LEU A 50 -15.81 -3.23 -2.04
CA LEU A 50 -14.45 -3.65 -2.34
C LEU A 50 -13.41 -2.66 -1.81
N PHE A 51 -13.65 -1.36 -1.96
CA PHE A 51 -12.77 -0.33 -1.38
C PHE A 51 -12.73 -0.44 0.15
N GLU A 52 -13.88 -0.54 0.81
CA GLU A 52 -13.97 -0.69 2.26
C GLU A 52 -13.26 -1.97 2.75
N ALA A 53 -13.45 -3.10 2.06
CA ALA A 53 -12.79 -4.35 2.42
C ALA A 53 -11.27 -4.37 2.08
N LEU A 54 -10.81 -3.50 1.19
CA LEU A 54 -9.39 -3.26 0.90
C LEU A 54 -8.78 -2.36 1.96
N GLU A 55 -9.44 -1.25 2.30
CA GLU A 55 -9.03 -0.34 3.38
C GLU A 55 -9.00 -1.06 4.73
N GLU A 56 -10.01 -1.88 5.03
CA GLU A 56 -10.03 -2.69 6.24
C GLU A 56 -8.98 -3.82 6.23
N GLN A 57 -8.51 -4.28 5.07
CA GLN A 57 -7.37 -5.20 5.00
C GLN A 57 -6.02 -4.51 5.14
N ASP A 58 -5.89 -3.28 4.64
CA ASP A 58 -4.72 -2.44 4.88
C ASP A 58 -4.62 -2.07 6.38
N HIS A 59 -5.77 -1.80 7.00
CA HIS A 59 -5.89 -1.53 8.45
C HIS A 59 -5.77 -2.80 9.33
N ALA A 60 -6.30 -3.96 8.92
CA ALA A 60 -6.17 -5.21 9.68
C ALA A 60 -4.78 -5.87 9.53
N SER A 61 -3.97 -5.41 8.56
CA SER A 61 -2.52 -5.66 8.53
C SER A 61 -1.74 -4.56 9.26
N GLY A 62 -2.42 -3.56 9.84
CA GLY A 62 -1.87 -2.36 10.46
C GLY A 62 -1.65 -2.47 11.98
N GLU A 63 -1.49 -3.69 12.50
CA GLU A 63 -1.06 -3.94 13.88
C GLU A 63 0.34 -4.57 13.97
N ASP A 64 1.12 -4.49 12.91
CA ASP A 64 2.58 -4.58 12.99
C ASP A 64 3.18 -3.23 12.60
N SER A 65 4.13 -2.77 13.39
CA SER A 65 4.75 -1.44 13.40
C SER A 65 5.59 -1.12 12.16
N ASP A 66 5.19 -1.56 10.99
CA ASP A 66 5.84 -1.26 9.72
C ASP A 66 5.27 0.05 9.17
N CYS A 67 5.78 1.17 9.66
CA CYS A 67 5.56 2.46 9.00
C CYS A 67 6.15 2.38 7.58
N ARG A 68 5.33 1.95 6.62
CA ARG A 68 5.68 1.94 5.20
C ARG A 68 5.99 3.36 4.77
N VAL A 69 7.04 3.48 3.96
CA VAL A 69 7.43 4.72 3.32
C VAL A 69 6.24 5.27 2.53
N THR A 70 5.69 6.38 2.98
CA THR A 70 4.61 7.08 2.26
C THR A 70 5.11 7.57 0.90
N SER A 71 4.22 7.78 -0.06
CA SER A 71 4.58 8.25 -1.41
C SER A 71 5.40 9.56 -1.41
N GLN A 72 5.16 10.43 -0.43
CA GLN A 72 5.97 11.64 -0.20
C GLN A 72 7.37 11.33 0.32
N LEU A 73 7.48 10.42 1.30
CA LEU A 73 8.77 10.00 1.84
C LEU A 73 9.59 9.21 0.82
N ALA A 74 8.93 8.44 -0.05
CA ALA A 74 9.58 7.69 -1.14
C ALA A 74 10.29 8.62 -2.13
N SER A 75 9.68 9.77 -2.44
CA SER A 75 10.29 10.77 -3.31
C SER A 75 11.55 11.36 -2.67
N ARG A 76 11.48 11.70 -1.38
CA ARG A 76 12.62 12.21 -0.58
C ARG A 76 13.75 11.18 -0.46
N LEU A 77 13.41 9.92 -0.23
CA LEU A 77 14.40 8.83 -0.15
C LEU A 77 15.10 8.60 -1.49
N ARG A 78 14.42 8.78 -2.62
CA ARG A 78 15.03 8.67 -3.95
C ARG A 78 16.06 9.78 -4.20
N GLU A 79 15.81 10.98 -3.68
CA GLU A 79 16.78 12.08 -3.70
C GLU A 79 18.02 11.76 -2.86
N PHE A 80 17.84 11.20 -1.66
CA PHE A 80 18.95 10.74 -0.82
C PHE A 80 19.71 9.58 -1.48
N ARG A 81 19.00 8.62 -2.08
CA ARG A 81 19.60 7.51 -2.82
C ARG A 81 20.46 7.98 -3.98
N SER A 82 20.05 9.03 -4.69
CA SER A 82 20.84 9.60 -5.80
C SER A 82 22.13 10.27 -5.33
N GLN A 83 22.21 10.64 -4.06
CA GLN A 83 23.38 11.25 -3.42
C GLN A 83 24.27 10.20 -2.71
N MET A 84 23.84 8.94 -2.65
CA MET A 84 24.56 7.86 -1.97
C MET A 84 25.23 6.89 -2.96
N PRO A 85 26.39 6.32 -2.60
CA PRO A 85 26.97 5.22 -3.34
C PRO A 85 26.03 3.99 -3.29
N ALA A 86 26.00 3.22 -4.39
CA ALA A 86 25.16 2.02 -4.48
C ALA A 86 25.55 0.93 -3.46
N GLU A 87 26.75 1.03 -2.88
CA GLU A 87 27.26 0.12 -1.87
C GLU A 87 26.68 0.39 -0.46
N SER A 88 26.01 1.52 -0.24
CA SER A 88 25.39 1.82 1.06
C SER A 88 24.27 0.83 1.39
N ALA A 89 24.25 0.38 2.64
CA ALA A 89 23.17 -0.47 3.16
C ALA A 89 21.82 0.27 3.11
N THR A 90 21.85 1.57 3.41
CA THR A 90 20.70 2.48 3.33
C THR A 90 20.17 2.58 1.90
N ALA A 91 21.07 2.70 0.92
CA ALA A 91 20.70 2.77 -0.49
C ALA A 91 19.98 1.49 -0.95
N GLN A 92 20.51 0.33 -0.55
CA GLN A 92 19.87 -0.96 -0.83
C GLN A 92 18.53 -1.12 -0.10
N ALA A 93 18.41 -0.62 1.13
CA ALA A 93 17.16 -0.58 1.88
C ALA A 93 16.08 0.26 1.19
N ILE A 94 16.46 1.40 0.62
CA ILE A 94 15.57 2.24 -0.17
C ILE A 94 15.17 1.54 -1.48
N ASP A 95 16.14 0.98 -2.22
CA ASP A 95 15.89 0.32 -3.51
C ASP A 95 14.98 -0.92 -3.37
N ARG A 96 15.04 -1.64 -2.23
CA ARG A 96 14.16 -2.78 -1.95
C ARG A 96 12.78 -2.38 -1.39
N GLY A 97 12.54 -1.09 -1.13
CA GLY A 97 11.30 -0.61 -0.52
C GLY A 97 11.13 -1.09 0.92
N ALA A 98 12.22 -1.13 1.69
CA ALA A 98 12.21 -1.51 3.11
C ALA A 98 11.40 -0.52 3.95
N THR A 99 11.15 -0.89 5.21
CA THR A 99 10.35 -0.09 6.14
C THR A 99 11.15 1.11 6.65
N ILE A 100 10.46 2.13 7.19
CA ILE A 100 11.13 3.30 7.75
C ILE A 100 12.12 2.89 8.85
N GLU A 101 11.78 1.91 9.67
CA GLU A 101 12.65 1.37 10.72
C GLU A 101 13.93 0.76 10.14
N GLU A 102 13.83 -0.14 9.16
CA GLU A 102 15.00 -0.76 8.52
C GLU A 102 15.90 0.27 7.81
N ILE A 103 15.30 1.26 7.14
CA ILE A 103 16.07 2.31 6.47
C ILE A 103 16.73 3.22 7.52
N SER A 104 16.04 3.51 8.63
CA SER A 104 16.54 4.34 9.73
C SER A 104 17.71 3.69 10.45
N GLU A 105 17.63 2.37 10.70
CA GLU A 105 18.70 1.57 11.27
C GLU A 105 19.93 1.56 10.36
N ALA A 106 19.77 1.24 9.07
CA ALA A 106 20.87 1.27 8.11
C ALA A 106 21.48 2.68 8.00
N ALA A 107 20.65 3.72 8.00
CA ALA A 107 21.10 5.11 7.98
C ALA A 107 21.90 5.45 9.25
N GLN A 108 21.46 4.98 10.41
CA GLN A 108 22.13 5.22 11.68
C GLN A 108 23.49 4.49 11.74
N GLU A 109 23.55 3.25 11.27
CA GLU A 109 24.81 2.48 11.17
C GLU A 109 25.82 3.14 10.22
N GLU A 110 25.35 3.74 9.12
CA GLU A 110 26.20 4.46 8.17
C GLU A 110 26.49 5.92 8.57
N GLY A 111 25.95 6.39 9.71
CA GLY A 111 26.17 7.75 10.21
C GLY A 111 25.40 8.84 9.44
N LEU A 112 24.34 8.48 8.72
CA LEU A 112 23.46 9.35 7.96
C LEU A 112 22.42 10.01 8.87
N SER A 113 22.87 10.73 9.90
CA SER A 113 22.00 11.30 10.93
C SER A 113 20.90 12.22 10.38
N SER A 114 21.15 12.92 9.27
CA SER A 114 20.12 13.72 8.58
C SER A 114 18.99 12.89 8.00
N LEU A 115 19.29 11.70 7.47
CA LEU A 115 18.27 10.79 6.95
C LEU A 115 17.52 10.13 8.09
N THR A 116 18.22 9.65 9.13
CA THR A 116 17.62 9.07 10.34
C THR A 116 16.65 10.06 11.01
N ALA A 117 17.05 11.32 11.18
CA ALA A 117 16.18 12.35 11.76
C ALA A 117 14.92 12.59 10.93
N MET A 118 15.08 12.73 9.60
CA MET A 118 13.94 12.92 8.69
C MET A 118 12.98 11.73 8.71
N LEU A 119 13.51 10.50 8.72
CA LEU A 119 12.71 9.27 8.80
C LEU A 119 11.92 9.19 10.11
N PHE A 120 12.58 9.51 11.23
CA PHE A 120 11.95 9.55 12.55
C PHE A 120 10.87 10.63 12.66
N GLU A 121 11.10 11.81 12.08
CA GLU A 121 10.08 12.87 12.03
C GLU A 121 8.87 12.46 11.18
N ALA A 122 9.10 11.83 10.02
CA ALA A 122 8.04 11.34 9.16
C ALA A 122 7.21 10.23 9.81
N GLU A 123 7.86 9.31 10.54
CA GLU A 123 7.19 8.29 11.34
C GLU A 123 6.31 8.92 12.43
N GLN A 124 6.85 9.90 13.14
CA GLN A 124 6.14 10.58 14.22
C GLN A 124 4.95 11.41 13.72
N GLU A 125 5.07 12.03 12.55
CA GLU A 125 3.98 12.76 11.90
C GLU A 125 2.88 11.81 11.43
N ALA A 126 3.25 10.68 10.81
CA ALA A 126 2.30 9.63 10.43
C ALA A 126 1.56 9.05 11.65
N ALA A 127 2.28 8.85 12.76
CA ALA A 127 1.69 8.41 14.03
C ALA A 127 0.73 9.45 14.63
N ARG A 128 1.06 10.75 14.56
CA ARG A 128 0.18 11.82 15.06
C ARG A 128 -1.08 12.00 14.24
N THR A 129 -1.03 11.80 12.92
CA THR A 129 -2.22 11.91 12.06
C THR A 129 -3.19 10.74 12.18
N LYS A 130 -2.79 9.65 12.85
CA LYS A 130 -3.63 8.47 13.13
C LYS A 130 -4.31 8.50 14.51
N GLY A 131 -4.10 9.56 15.31
CA GLY A 131 -4.64 9.72 16.68
C GLY A 131 -5.88 10.59 16.77
#